data_AF-A0A9E2V3D4-F1
#
_entry.id   AF-A0A9E2V3D4-F1
#
_cell.length_a   1.000
_cell.length_b   1.000
_cell.length_c   1.000
_cell.angle_alpha   90.00
_cell.angle_beta   90.00
_cell.angle_gamma   90.00
#
_symmetry.space_group_name_H-M   'P 1'
#
loop_
_entity.id
_entity.type
_entity.pdbx_description
1 polymer ?
#
loop_
_entity_poly.entity_id
_entity_poly.type
_entity_poly.pdbx_seq_one_letter_code
_entity_poly.pdbx_strand_id
1 'polypeptide(L)'
;MALLTADDVLNKKFQATKFRDGYDQDEVDDFLDEVVTTLNELQTENDELTNKLAAAERRIAELSRGGGADIVAEPVAISAPEPVFAPPVPATPEPVVAPVAASEPESATGMLALAQKLHDDYVRSGQTEGERVVSEARSRADQIVHEA
;
A
#
# COMPACT_ATOMS: atom_id res chain seq x y z
N MET A 1 16.77 -19.63 14.02
CA MET A 1 16.47 -19.43 15.46
C MET A 1 14.97 -19.47 15.60
N ALA A 2 14.42 -20.28 16.50
CA ALA A 2 13.02 -20.15 16.86
C ALA A 2 12.85 -18.86 17.67
N LEU A 3 11.83 -18.06 17.36
CA LEU A 3 11.47 -16.90 18.18
C LEU A 3 10.80 -17.40 19.47
N LEU A 4 11.05 -16.68 20.56
CA LEU A 4 10.46 -16.98 21.86
C LEU A 4 8.94 -16.73 21.81
N THR A 5 8.15 -17.65 22.36
CA THR A 5 6.72 -17.45 22.56
C THR A 5 6.41 -17.01 23.99
N ALA A 6 5.22 -16.46 24.23
CA ALA A 6 4.77 -16.13 25.58
C ALA A 6 4.77 -17.37 26.51
N ASP A 7 4.36 -18.53 25.98
CA ASP A 7 4.40 -19.80 26.72
C ASP A 7 5.83 -20.25 27.08
N ASP A 8 6.81 -19.99 26.21
CA ASP A 8 8.20 -20.33 26.49
C ASP A 8 8.76 -19.52 27.66
N VAL A 9 8.32 -18.27 27.81
CA VAL A 9 8.71 -17.39 28.92
C VAL A 9 8.05 -17.86 30.22
N LEU A 10 6.74 -18.12 30.21
CA LEU A 10 6.00 -18.63 31.36
C LEU A 10 6.52 -19.95 31.90
N ASN A 11 6.93 -20.86 31.02
CA ASN A 11 7.42 -22.19 31.40
C ASN A 11 8.92 -22.19 31.74
N LYS A 12 9.60 -21.05 31.63
CA LYS A 12 11.04 -20.95 31.88
C LYS A 12 11.34 -21.10 33.38
N LYS A 13 12.24 -22.03 33.71
CA LYS A 13 12.77 -22.16 35.07
C LYS A 13 14.24 -21.76 35.12
N PHE A 14 14.55 -20.78 35.95
CA PHE A 14 15.91 -20.34 36.21
C PHE A 14 16.54 -21.16 37.36
N GLN A 15 17.86 -21.26 37.36
CA GLN A 15 18.61 -21.96 38.41
C GLN A 15 18.86 -20.99 39.57
N ALA A 16 18.53 -21.38 40.81
CA ALA A 16 18.74 -20.54 41.98
C ALA A 16 20.24 -20.41 42.33
N THR A 17 20.75 -19.17 42.42
CA THR A 17 22.15 -18.88 42.74
C THR A 17 22.33 -18.63 44.24
N LYS A 18 22.64 -19.69 45.01
CA LYS A 18 22.75 -19.61 46.49
C LYS A 18 24.08 -19.02 47.01
N PHE A 19 25.12 -19.00 46.19
CA PHE A 19 26.49 -18.62 46.59
C PHE A 19 27.08 -17.47 45.77
N ARG A 20 26.26 -16.81 44.95
CA ARG A 20 26.66 -15.70 44.07
C ARG A 20 25.57 -14.64 44.12
N ASP A 21 25.95 -13.39 43.89
CA ASP A 21 24.98 -12.33 43.64
C ASP A 21 24.10 -12.75 42.45
N GLY A 22 22.80 -12.68 42.66
CA GLY A 22 21.77 -13.02 41.69
C GLY A 22 20.68 -11.97 41.71
N TYR A 23 19.82 -12.00 40.70
CA TYR A 23 18.63 -11.16 40.67
C TYR A 23 17.63 -11.62 41.73
N ASP A 24 16.83 -10.69 42.24
CA ASP A 24 15.70 -11.02 43.09
C ASP A 24 14.70 -11.84 42.28
N GLN A 25 14.21 -12.95 42.84
CA GLN A 25 13.30 -13.82 42.12
C GLN A 25 11.97 -13.12 41.89
N ASP A 26 11.46 -12.38 42.88
CA ASP A 26 10.16 -11.72 42.77
C ASP A 26 10.21 -10.61 41.69
N GLU A 27 11.32 -9.85 41.62
CA GLU A 27 11.54 -8.83 40.57
C GLU A 27 11.67 -9.45 39.17
N VAL A 28 12.35 -10.59 39.06
CA VAL A 28 12.44 -11.33 37.80
C VAL A 28 11.06 -11.84 37.39
N ASP A 29 10.29 -12.41 38.32
CA ASP A 29 8.95 -12.93 38.05
C ASP A 29 8.01 -11.79 37.59
N ASP A 30 8.02 -10.62 38.26
CA ASP A 30 7.26 -9.42 37.84
C ASP A 30 7.64 -8.95 36.43
N PHE A 31 8.93 -8.92 36.10
CA PHE A 31 9.39 -8.53 34.76
C PHE A 31 8.97 -9.55 33.69
N LEU A 32 9.01 -10.85 34.00
CA LEU A 32 8.59 -11.88 33.06
C LEU A 32 7.09 -11.80 32.75
N ASP A 33 6.26 -11.42 33.71
CA ASP A 33 4.83 -11.17 33.50
C ASP A 33 4.59 -10.02 32.50
N GLU A 34 5.38 -8.93 32.59
CA GLU A 34 5.33 -7.81 31.63
C GLU A 34 5.78 -8.26 30.23
N VAL A 35 6.85 -9.05 30.15
CA VAL A 35 7.35 -9.60 28.88
C VAL A 35 6.31 -10.51 28.23
N VAL A 36 5.65 -11.38 29.00
CA VAL A 36 4.59 -12.26 28.51
C VAL A 36 3.40 -11.47 27.98
N THR A 37 2.99 -10.42 28.69
CA THR A 37 1.90 -9.53 28.26
C THR A 37 2.25 -8.88 26.92
N THR A 38 3.43 -8.28 26.83
CA THR A 38 3.91 -7.62 25.61
C THR A 38 4.02 -8.58 24.43
N LEU A 39 4.53 -9.80 24.65
CA LEU A 39 4.64 -10.82 23.59
C LEU A 39 3.27 -11.25 23.06
N ASN A 40 2.29 -11.43 23.93
CA ASN A 40 0.92 -11.77 23.51
C ASN A 40 0.28 -10.63 22.70
N GLU A 41 0.49 -9.38 23.12
CA GLU A 41 0.00 -8.20 22.40
C GLU A 41 0.64 -8.10 21.01
N LEU A 42 1.97 -8.24 20.92
CA LEU A 42 2.69 -8.22 19.64
C LEU A 42 2.28 -9.38 18.73
N GLN A 43 2.05 -10.57 19.27
CA GLN A 43 1.56 -11.71 18.49
C GLN A 43 0.15 -11.43 17.95
N THR A 44 -0.74 -10.91 18.78
CA THR A 44 -2.10 -10.54 18.38
C THR A 44 -2.09 -9.46 17.30
N GLU A 45 -1.26 -8.43 17.45
CA GLU A 45 -1.11 -7.35 16.47
C GLU A 45 -0.53 -7.88 15.15
N ASN A 46 0.48 -8.76 15.21
CA ASN A 46 1.04 -9.38 13.99
C ASN A 46 0.01 -10.24 13.27
N ASP A 47 -0.81 -11.01 13.99
CA ASP A 47 -1.87 -11.81 13.40
C ASP A 47 -2.95 -10.91 12.79
N GLU A 48 -3.32 -9.82 13.47
CA GLU A 48 -4.27 -8.84 12.94
C GLU A 48 -3.73 -8.14 11.67
N LEU A 49 -2.47 -7.71 11.67
CA LEU A 49 -1.80 -7.11 10.52
C LEU A 49 -1.71 -8.09 9.36
N THR A 50 -1.34 -9.34 9.63
CA THR A 50 -1.29 -10.40 8.63
C THR A 50 -2.66 -10.63 7.99
N ASN A 51 -3.72 -10.66 8.82
CA ASN A 51 -5.09 -10.79 8.34
C ASN A 51 -5.54 -9.59 7.50
N LYS A 52 -5.19 -8.37 7.92
CA LYS A 52 -5.46 -7.13 7.17
C LYS A 52 -4.74 -7.12 5.82
N LEU A 53 -3.47 -7.52 5.79
CA LEU A 53 -2.70 -7.65 4.54
C LEU A 53 -3.34 -8.68 3.61
N ALA A 54 -3.66 -9.87 4.11
CA ALA A 54 -4.32 -10.90 3.30
C ALA A 54 -5.69 -10.43 2.76
N ALA A 55 -6.46 -9.67 3.54
CA ALA A 55 -7.72 -9.08 3.08
C ALA A 55 -7.51 -7.99 2.02
N ALA A 56 -6.52 -7.12 2.20
CA ALA A 56 -6.16 -6.09 1.22
C ALA A 56 -5.68 -6.71 -0.09
N GLU A 57 -4.84 -7.75 -0.03
CA GLU A 57 -4.36 -8.49 -1.18
C GLU A 57 -5.52 -9.15 -1.96
N ARG A 58 -6.50 -9.75 -1.27
CA ARG A 58 -7.73 -10.27 -1.91
C ARG A 58 -8.49 -9.16 -2.61
N ARG A 59 -8.65 -8.00 -1.97
CA ARG A 59 -9.36 -6.86 -2.55
C ARG A 59 -8.67 -6.33 -3.80
N ILE A 60 -7.34 -6.24 -3.78
CA ILE A 60 -6.53 -5.87 -4.95
C ILE A 60 -6.69 -6.90 -6.07
N ALA A 61 -6.66 -8.20 -5.75
CA ALA A 61 -6.83 -9.26 -6.74
C ALA A 61 -8.22 -9.24 -7.39
N GLU A 62 -9.28 -8.94 -6.63
CA GLU A 62 -10.64 -8.74 -7.16
C GLU A 62 -10.72 -7.55 -8.11
N LEU A 63 -10.16 -6.40 -7.72
CA LEU A 63 -10.15 -5.18 -8.54
C LEU A 63 -9.31 -5.36 -9.81
N SER A 64 -8.18 -6.05 -9.72
CA SER A 64 -7.34 -6.40 -10.86
C SER A 64 -8.06 -7.37 -11.83
N ARG A 65 -8.84 -8.31 -11.30
CA ARG A 65 -9.64 -9.25 -12.10
C ARG A 65 -10.87 -8.59 -12.73
N GLY A 66 -11.48 -7.63 -12.05
CA GLY A 66 -12.61 -6.84 -12.53
C GLY A 66 -12.23 -5.71 -13.50
N GLY A 67 -10.96 -5.28 -13.50
CA GLY A 67 -10.44 -4.26 -14.42
C GLY A 67 -10.11 -4.76 -15.83
N GLY A 68 -10.28 -6.05 -16.11
CA GLY A 68 -9.89 -6.69 -17.39
C GLY A 68 -11.02 -7.33 -18.19
N ALA A 69 -12.28 -7.20 -17.78
CA ALA A 69 -13.40 -7.92 -18.39
C ALA A 69 -14.56 -6.99 -18.77
N ASP A 70 -14.30 -5.97 -19.60
CA ASP A 70 -15.31 -5.29 -20.44
C ASP A 70 -14.65 -4.56 -21.62
N ILE A 71 -13.64 -5.18 -22.25
CA ILE A 71 -13.15 -4.78 -23.57
C ILE A 71 -12.89 -6.02 -24.41
N VAL A 72 -13.94 -6.83 -24.62
CA VAL A 72 -13.98 -7.78 -25.73
C VAL A 72 -14.90 -7.19 -26.81
N ALA A 73 -14.52 -6.02 -27.33
CA ALA A 73 -15.03 -5.56 -28.61
C ALA A 73 -14.18 -6.23 -29.69
N GLU A 74 -14.57 -7.45 -30.02
CA GLU A 74 -14.12 -8.21 -31.19
C GLU A 74 -14.40 -7.35 -32.44
N PRO A 75 -13.37 -6.82 -33.15
CA PRO A 75 -13.62 -6.06 -34.36
C PRO A 75 -13.88 -7.06 -35.48
N VAL A 76 -15.16 -7.27 -35.78
CA VAL A 76 -15.65 -7.95 -36.97
C VAL A 76 -14.92 -7.38 -38.19
N ALA A 77 -14.14 -8.23 -38.85
CA ALA A 77 -13.49 -7.95 -40.11
C ALA A 77 -14.53 -7.59 -41.18
N ILE A 78 -14.52 -6.34 -41.61
CA ILE A 78 -15.22 -5.91 -42.82
C ILE A 78 -14.20 -5.91 -43.95
N SER A 79 -14.40 -6.82 -44.91
CA SER A 79 -13.69 -6.87 -46.18
C SER A 79 -13.75 -5.51 -46.89
N ALA A 80 -12.60 -4.91 -47.12
CA ALA A 80 -12.44 -3.78 -48.01
C ALA A 80 -12.45 -4.26 -49.47
N PRO A 81 -13.28 -3.71 -50.37
CA PRO A 81 -13.02 -3.78 -51.81
C PRO A 81 -12.04 -2.66 -52.18
N GLU A 82 -10.96 -3.04 -52.86
CA GLU A 82 -9.92 -2.13 -53.37
C GLU A 82 -10.52 -1.06 -54.33
N PRO A 83 -10.17 0.24 -54.17
CA PRO A 83 -10.59 1.27 -55.10
C PRO A 83 -9.59 1.38 -56.25
N VAL A 84 -10.02 0.99 -57.46
CA VAL A 84 -9.33 1.32 -58.71
C VAL A 84 -9.41 2.83 -58.97
N PHE A 85 -8.22 3.44 -59.06
CA PHE A 85 -7.98 4.88 -59.23
C PHE A 85 -8.13 5.29 -60.71
N ALA A 86 -8.99 6.28 -61.00
CA ALA A 86 -9.00 7.03 -62.25
C ALA A 86 -9.22 8.54 -61.94
N PRO A 87 -8.32 9.46 -62.33
CA PRO A 87 -8.51 10.91 -62.20
C PRO A 87 -8.89 11.54 -63.57
N PRO A 88 -9.06 12.87 -63.72
CA PRO A 88 -9.67 13.90 -62.83
C PRO A 88 -10.53 14.93 -63.61
N VAL A 89 -11.52 15.61 -62.98
CA VAL A 89 -11.85 17.05 -63.23
C VAL A 89 -12.88 17.57 -62.18
N PRO A 90 -12.97 18.90 -61.90
CA PRO A 90 -12.90 19.43 -60.54
C PRO A 90 -14.10 20.33 -60.12
N ALA A 91 -14.00 20.84 -58.88
CA ALA A 91 -14.66 22.02 -58.29
C ALA A 91 -16.02 21.82 -57.60
N THR A 92 -16.01 21.86 -56.26
CA THR A 92 -16.70 22.86 -55.39
C THR A 92 -16.23 22.63 -53.92
N PRO A 93 -15.89 23.66 -53.12
CA PRO A 93 -15.40 23.48 -51.75
C PRO A 93 -16.52 23.68 -50.71
N GLU A 94 -17.01 22.60 -50.11
CA GLU A 94 -17.70 22.63 -48.81
C GLU A 94 -17.26 21.39 -47.98
N PRO A 95 -16.73 21.57 -46.76
CA PRO A 95 -16.19 20.45 -45.99
C PRO A 95 -17.32 19.67 -45.32
N VAL A 96 -17.37 18.39 -45.67
CA VAL A 96 -17.93 17.28 -44.89
C VAL A 96 -17.51 17.35 -43.41
N VAL A 97 -18.45 17.14 -42.47
CA VAL A 97 -18.27 16.29 -41.27
C VAL A 97 -19.58 16.16 -40.48
N ALA A 98 -20.20 14.98 -40.54
CA ALA A 98 -20.58 14.25 -39.32
C ALA A 98 -19.60 13.08 -39.23
N PRO A 99 -19.24 12.48 -38.06
CA PRO A 99 -19.98 12.44 -36.79
C PRO A 99 -19.09 12.58 -35.52
N VAL A 100 -19.58 13.08 -34.38
CA VAL A 100 -18.92 12.80 -33.09
C VAL A 100 -19.99 12.62 -32.01
N ALA A 101 -20.01 11.41 -31.46
CA ALA A 101 -20.71 11.06 -30.25
C ALA A 101 -20.39 12.06 -29.13
N ALA A 102 -21.38 12.43 -28.35
CA ALA A 102 -21.18 13.23 -27.17
C ALA A 102 -20.10 12.61 -26.24
N SER A 103 -19.10 13.44 -25.88
CA SER A 103 -18.36 13.44 -24.61
C SER A 103 -17.22 12.44 -24.33
N GLU A 104 -16.22 12.31 -25.23
CA GLU A 104 -14.90 11.75 -24.86
C GLU A 104 -13.90 12.76 -24.20
N PRO A 105 -13.82 14.06 -24.56
CA PRO A 105 -12.81 14.96 -23.99
C PRO A 105 -13.11 15.39 -22.54
N GLU A 106 -14.39 15.40 -22.13
CA GLU A 106 -14.79 15.76 -20.77
C GLU A 106 -14.40 14.67 -19.76
N SER A 107 -14.51 13.40 -20.15
CA SER A 107 -14.13 12.24 -19.33
C SER A 107 -12.60 12.14 -19.16
N ALA A 108 -11.85 12.32 -20.25
CA ALA A 108 -10.37 12.34 -20.18
C ALA A 108 -9.85 13.51 -19.33
N THR A 109 -10.46 14.68 -19.46
CA THR A 109 -10.09 15.86 -18.66
C THR A 109 -10.44 15.67 -17.17
N GLY A 110 -11.57 15.04 -16.86
CA GLY A 110 -11.95 14.68 -15.49
C GLY A 110 -11.00 13.66 -14.85
N MET A 111 -10.55 12.67 -15.60
CA MET A 111 -9.56 11.69 -15.13
C MET A 111 -8.18 12.34 -14.89
N LEU A 112 -7.74 13.25 -15.77
CA LEU A 112 -6.50 14.01 -15.56
C LEU A 112 -6.57 14.89 -14.30
N ALA A 113 -7.69 15.57 -14.08
CA ALA A 113 -7.90 16.40 -12.88
C ALA A 113 -7.91 15.56 -11.59
N LEU A 114 -8.53 14.37 -11.62
CA LEU A 114 -8.51 13.44 -10.49
C LEU A 114 -7.10 12.91 -10.22
N ALA A 115 -6.36 12.57 -11.27
CA ALA A 115 -4.97 12.10 -11.15
C ALA A 115 -4.05 13.19 -10.56
N GLN A 116 -4.20 14.44 -10.99
CA GLN A 116 -3.46 15.58 -10.45
C GLN A 116 -3.77 15.80 -8.97
N LYS A 117 -5.05 15.79 -8.60
CA LYS A 117 -5.45 15.93 -7.19
C LYS A 117 -4.86 14.81 -6.31
N LEU A 118 -4.93 13.57 -6.80
CA LEU A 118 -4.38 12.43 -6.07
C LEU A 118 -2.85 12.52 -5.93
N HIS A 119 -2.17 13.01 -6.96
CA HIS A 119 -0.73 13.27 -6.90
C HIS A 119 -0.39 14.34 -5.86
N ASP A 120 -1.09 15.47 -5.87
CA ASP A 120 -0.87 16.57 -4.93
C ASP A 120 -1.11 16.11 -3.48
N ASP A 121 -2.17 15.32 -3.25
CA ASP A 121 -2.46 14.76 -1.94
C ASP A 121 -1.36 13.78 -1.46
N TYR A 122 -0.82 12.96 -2.37
CA TYR A 122 0.28 12.04 -2.04
C TYR A 122 1.60 12.77 -1.76
N VAL A 123 1.89 13.83 -2.52
CA VAL A 123 3.06 14.69 -2.26
C VAL A 123 2.93 15.36 -0.90
N ARG A 124 1.76 15.90 -0.57
CA ARG A 124 1.49 16.53 0.73
C ARG A 124 1.61 15.53 1.88
N SER A 125 1.05 14.32 1.74
CA SER A 125 1.17 13.29 2.77
C SER A 125 2.62 12.84 2.95
N GLY A 126 3.36 12.67 1.85
CA GLY A 126 4.78 12.34 1.90
C GLY A 126 5.64 13.41 2.58
N GLN A 127 5.35 14.69 2.30
CA GLN A 127 6.01 15.81 2.99
C GLN A 127 5.71 15.81 4.49
N THR A 128 4.44 15.61 4.87
CA THR A 128 4.02 15.59 6.28
C THR A 128 4.67 14.44 7.05
N GLU A 129 4.68 13.23 6.49
CA GLU A 129 5.34 12.09 7.10
C GLU A 129 6.86 12.27 7.18
N GLY A 130 7.47 12.84 6.12
CA GLY A 130 8.89 13.18 6.13
C GLY A 130 9.26 14.16 7.24
N GLU A 131 8.48 15.23 7.40
CA GLU A 131 8.66 16.21 8.47
C GLU A 131 8.51 15.57 9.86
N ARG A 132 7.50 14.70 10.03
CA ARG A 132 7.30 13.95 11.28
C ARG A 132 8.52 13.09 11.61
N VAL A 133 9.00 12.29 10.67
CA VAL A 133 10.16 11.41 10.87
C VAL A 133 11.43 12.21 11.18
N VAL A 134 11.66 13.31 10.48
CA VAL A 134 12.82 14.18 10.75
C VAL A 134 12.73 14.81 12.14
N SER A 135 11.54 15.24 12.57
CA SER A 135 11.34 15.80 13.91
C SER A 135 11.59 14.78 15.02
N GLU A 136 11.10 13.55 14.85
CA GLU A 136 11.29 12.44 15.78
C GLU A 136 12.77 12.06 15.88
N ALA A 137 13.46 11.94 14.74
CA ALA A 137 14.89 11.64 14.69
C ALA A 137 15.73 12.71 15.39
N ARG A 138 15.40 14.01 15.21
CA ARG A 138 16.06 15.11 15.91
C ARG A 138 15.82 15.04 17.41
N SER A 139 14.58 14.84 17.84
CA SER A 139 14.26 14.71 19.27
C SER A 139 15.01 13.56 19.93
N ARG A 140 15.12 12.40 19.27
CA ARG A 140 15.91 11.27 19.77
C ARG A 140 17.40 11.59 19.83
N ALA A 141 17.94 12.26 18.82
CA ALA A 141 19.33 12.67 18.82
C ALA A 141 19.64 13.63 19.98
N ASP A 142 18.78 14.61 20.23
CA ASP A 142 18.93 15.55 21.35
C ASP A 142 18.85 14.85 22.71
N GLN A 143 17.95 13.86 22.85
CA GLN A 143 17.86 13.05 24.06
C GLN A 143 19.16 12.26 24.33
N ILE A 144 19.72 11.60 23.32
CA ILE A 144 20.99 10.86 23.44
C ILE A 144 22.14 11.79 23.83
N VAL A 145 22.19 13.01 23.28
CA VAL A 145 23.22 14.00 23.63
C VAL A 145 23.06 14.50 25.07
N HIS A 146 21.84 14.55 25.61
CA HIS A 146 21.59 14.98 26.98
C HIS A 146 21.88 13.89 28.02
N GLU A 147 21.76 12.63 27.64
CA GLU A 147 22.04 11.45 28.49
C GLU A 147 23.53 11.07 28.53
N ALA A 148 24.38 11.63 27.66
CA ALA A 148 25.82 11.37 27.56
C ALA A 148 26.69 12.36 28.35
#